data_AF-A0A8I0GHD4-F1
#
_entry.id   AF-A0A8I0GHD4-F1
#
_cell.length_a   1.000
_cell.length_b   1.000
_cell.length_c   1.000
_cell.angle_alpha   90.00
_cell.angle_beta   90.00
_cell.angle_gamma   90.00
#
_symmetry.space_group_name_H-M   'P 1'
#
loop_
_entity.id
_entity.type
_entity.pdbx_description
1 polymer ?
#
loop_
_entity_poly.entity_id
_entity_poly.type
_entity_poly.pdbx_seq_one_letter_code
_entity_poly.pdbx_strand_id
1 'polypeptide(L)'
;MASDYASAVRAGTMAAGRLHRELDTRALIETQGGSVDVFGAIHAVGLPLLLRPLKGLLGAYLSAPAPGVLVTTERPMSIQRFTAAHELGHFSMRHEPSLDDESILRRMPMSPEPGNNFEETEADAFAIAFMMPKWLVLAHSARQGWQIDHFRRPNVVYQLSLRIGASYEATCRTLVRYNLISPSVMTDLLRTQPRSLKVDLLKDYRPDNYRGDVWLLTERDAGSRIDGSRNDLFVLQLEEHSGGGYLWDLDQLIASGFAVVRDEREAIDGDGIGGPVVRRVTAAPDAPRRGRMSLDERRPWQPAPALTSLTLDFDLTGPEQTGLSRAERRHLLEAA
;
A
#
# COMPACT_ATOMS: atom_id res chain seq x y z
N MET A 1 -10.80 30.84 0.36
CA MET A 1 -11.76 29.74 0.57
C MET A 1 -12.41 29.42 -0.77
N ALA A 2 -12.55 28.13 -1.08
CA ALA A 2 -13.28 27.68 -2.26
C ALA A 2 -14.74 28.21 -2.28
N SER A 3 -15.25 28.47 -3.47
CA SER A 3 -16.62 28.98 -3.69
C SER A 3 -17.56 27.92 -4.25
N ASP A 4 -17.00 26.81 -4.74
CA ASP A 4 -17.72 25.67 -5.29
C ASP A 4 -16.94 24.37 -5.10
N TYR A 5 -17.61 23.24 -5.24
CA TYR A 5 -17.03 21.90 -5.07
C TYR A 5 -15.82 21.65 -5.99
N ALA A 6 -15.87 22.08 -7.24
CA ALA A 6 -14.79 21.86 -8.19
C ALA A 6 -13.53 22.66 -7.80
N SER A 7 -13.71 23.87 -7.27
CA SER A 7 -12.64 24.72 -6.75
C SER A 7 -12.01 24.14 -5.49
N ALA A 8 -12.81 23.58 -4.58
CA ALA A 8 -12.34 22.86 -3.39
C ALA A 8 -11.48 21.65 -3.78
N VAL A 9 -11.97 20.82 -4.70
CA VAL A 9 -11.21 19.67 -5.22
C VAL A 9 -9.87 20.09 -5.84
N ARG A 10 -9.86 21.18 -6.63
CA ARG A 10 -8.63 21.72 -7.23
C ARG A 10 -7.67 22.23 -6.16
N ALA A 11 -8.16 22.95 -5.14
CA ALA A 11 -7.34 23.49 -4.07
C ALA A 11 -6.63 22.39 -3.27
N GLY A 12 -7.37 21.36 -2.82
CA GLY A 12 -6.81 20.20 -2.13
C GLY A 12 -5.78 19.44 -2.98
N THR A 13 -6.10 19.19 -4.26
CA THR A 13 -5.17 18.53 -5.19
C THR A 13 -3.87 19.33 -5.40
N MET A 14 -3.98 20.67 -5.51
CA MET A 14 -2.80 21.52 -5.64
C MET A 14 -1.95 21.57 -4.37
N ALA A 15 -2.59 21.55 -3.18
CA ALA A 15 -1.89 21.49 -1.90
C ALA A 15 -1.10 20.19 -1.75
N ALA A 16 -1.69 19.04 -2.08
CA ALA A 16 -0.99 17.75 -2.10
C ALA A 16 0.20 17.77 -3.07
N GLY A 17 0.02 18.35 -4.26
CA GLY A 17 1.09 18.51 -5.24
C GLY A 17 2.23 19.43 -4.80
N ARG A 18 1.96 20.44 -3.96
CA ARG A 18 3.01 21.27 -3.34
C ARG A 18 3.80 20.46 -2.32
N LEU A 19 3.10 19.78 -1.40
CA LEU A 19 3.75 18.99 -0.36
C LEU A 19 4.62 17.87 -0.95
N HIS A 20 4.16 17.21 -2.02
CA HIS A 20 4.98 16.23 -2.73
C HIS A 20 6.31 16.78 -3.23
N ARG A 21 6.33 18.02 -3.72
CA ARG A 21 7.55 18.71 -4.18
C ARG A 21 8.44 19.15 -3.02
N GLU A 22 7.84 19.68 -1.96
CA GLU A 22 8.57 20.13 -0.77
C GLU A 22 9.30 18.96 -0.09
N LEU A 23 8.67 17.79 -0.04
CA LEU A 23 9.22 16.58 0.57
C LEU A 23 9.98 15.66 -0.41
N ASP A 24 10.09 16.05 -1.68
CA ASP A 24 10.68 15.27 -2.79
C ASP A 24 10.23 13.79 -2.86
N THR A 25 9.00 13.54 -2.41
CA THR A 25 8.43 12.19 -2.27
C THR A 25 8.43 11.38 -3.57
N ARG A 26 8.29 12.04 -4.72
CA ARG A 26 8.30 11.37 -6.02
C ARG A 26 9.67 10.78 -6.34
N ALA A 27 10.75 11.56 -6.20
CA ALA A 27 12.10 11.07 -6.49
C ALA A 27 12.49 9.93 -5.52
N LEU A 28 12.10 10.07 -4.26
CA LEU A 28 12.31 9.05 -3.24
C LEU A 28 11.64 7.71 -3.64
N ILE A 29 10.36 7.73 -4.02
CA ILE A 29 9.61 6.51 -4.38
C ILE A 29 10.05 5.94 -5.73
N GLU A 30 10.38 6.78 -6.71
CA GLU A 30 10.94 6.29 -7.98
C GLU A 30 12.25 5.52 -7.77
N THR A 31 13.02 5.87 -6.73
CA THR A 31 14.26 5.17 -6.34
C THR A 31 14.00 3.89 -5.55
N GLN A 32 13.19 3.95 -4.48
CA GLN A 32 13.03 2.84 -3.52
C GLN A 32 11.78 1.97 -3.75
N GLY A 33 10.89 2.36 -4.67
CA GLY A 33 9.56 1.76 -4.82
C GLY A 33 8.64 1.99 -3.60
N GLY A 34 7.53 1.25 -3.56
CA GLY A 34 6.56 1.32 -2.47
C GLY A 34 5.54 2.45 -2.57
N SER A 35 4.96 2.81 -1.42
CA SER A 35 3.86 3.78 -1.31
C SER A 35 4.32 5.12 -0.73
N VAL A 36 3.46 6.14 -0.78
CA VAL A 36 3.70 7.40 -0.06
C VAL A 36 3.68 7.14 1.44
N ASP A 37 4.75 7.52 2.15
CA ASP A 37 4.81 7.43 3.61
C ASP A 37 4.09 8.62 4.25
N VAL A 38 2.79 8.48 4.46
CA VAL A 38 1.94 9.53 5.06
C VAL A 38 2.41 9.88 6.47
N PHE A 39 2.78 8.89 7.28
CA PHE A 39 3.25 9.13 8.64
C PHE A 39 4.61 9.82 8.65
N GLY A 40 5.51 9.43 7.72
CA GLY A 40 6.77 10.11 7.49
C GLY A 40 6.58 11.56 7.04
N ALA A 41 5.61 11.83 6.18
CA ALA A 41 5.30 13.18 5.73
C ALA A 41 4.78 14.06 6.88
N ILE A 42 3.90 13.54 7.74
CA ILE A 42 3.40 14.23 8.93
C ILE A 42 4.55 14.57 9.90
N HIS A 43 5.45 13.60 10.13
CA HIS A 43 6.65 13.84 10.94
C HIS A 43 7.54 14.92 10.31
N ALA A 44 7.81 14.84 9.00
CA ALA A 44 8.70 15.75 8.30
C ALA A 44 8.23 17.23 8.32
N VAL A 45 6.92 17.47 8.39
CA VAL A 45 6.35 18.82 8.54
C VAL A 45 6.24 19.27 10.00
N GLY A 46 6.71 18.46 10.95
CA GLY A 46 6.69 18.77 12.38
C GLY A 46 5.29 18.78 13.00
N LEU A 47 4.33 18.03 12.42
CA LEU A 47 2.97 17.93 12.93
C LEU A 47 2.87 16.76 13.92
N PRO A 48 2.62 17.01 15.23
CA PRO A 48 2.46 15.95 16.21
C PRO A 48 1.29 15.03 15.85
N LEU A 49 1.55 13.73 15.78
CA LEU A 49 0.55 12.69 15.53
C LEU A 49 0.54 11.68 16.67
N LEU A 50 -0.66 11.44 17.22
CA LEU A 50 -0.87 10.41 18.24
C LEU A 50 -1.94 9.40 17.78
N LEU A 51 -1.60 8.12 17.85
CA LEU A 51 -2.52 7.03 17.58
C LEU A 51 -3.15 6.55 18.88
N ARG A 52 -4.47 6.36 18.89
CA ARG A 52 -5.17 5.81 20.05
C ARG A 52 -6.51 5.17 19.66
N PRO A 53 -7.10 4.31 20.50
CA PRO A 53 -8.45 3.84 20.25
C PRO A 53 -9.44 5.01 20.35
N LEU A 54 -10.22 5.21 19.30
CA LEU A 54 -11.29 6.20 19.22
C LEU A 54 -12.58 5.47 18.84
N LYS A 55 -13.65 5.67 19.62
CA LYS A 55 -14.96 5.05 19.36
C LYS A 55 -15.84 6.03 18.61
N GLY A 56 -16.32 5.62 17.43
CA GLY A 56 -17.19 6.46 16.57
C GLY A 56 -16.47 7.60 15.84
N LEU A 57 -15.15 7.72 16.02
CA LEU A 57 -14.31 8.72 15.40
C LEU A 57 -13.11 8.04 14.74
N LEU A 58 -12.76 8.47 13.53
CA LEU A 58 -11.61 8.01 12.77
C LEU A 58 -10.38 8.88 13.05
N GLY A 59 -10.57 10.20 13.12
CA GLY A 59 -9.48 11.16 13.34
C GLY A 59 -9.96 12.45 13.98
N ALA A 60 -9.00 13.28 14.37
CA ALA A 60 -9.27 14.68 14.65
C ALA A 60 -8.04 15.53 14.32
N TYR A 61 -8.28 16.69 13.72
CA TYR A 61 -7.31 17.77 13.62
C TYR A 61 -7.64 18.88 14.61
N LEU A 62 -6.64 19.28 15.39
CA LEU A 62 -6.71 20.39 16.32
C LEU A 62 -5.75 21.47 15.85
N SER A 63 -6.20 22.72 15.73
CA SER A 63 -5.34 23.85 15.35
C SER A 63 -4.77 24.62 16.57
N ALA A 64 -5.38 24.46 17.76
CA ALA A 64 -5.04 25.20 18.97
C ALA A 64 -5.01 24.28 20.22
N PRO A 65 -4.19 24.59 21.25
CA PRO A 65 -3.24 25.72 21.33
C PRO A 65 -1.99 25.53 20.45
N ALA A 66 -1.75 24.32 19.95
CA ALA A 66 -0.78 24.03 18.91
C ALA A 66 -1.37 22.98 17.96
N PRO A 67 -1.01 22.99 16.66
CA PRO A 67 -1.51 22.01 15.71
C PRO A 67 -1.16 20.57 16.10
N GLY A 68 -2.10 19.66 15.93
CA GLY A 68 -1.91 18.23 16.21
C GLY A 68 -2.99 17.35 15.62
N VAL A 69 -2.66 16.08 15.44
CA VAL A 69 -3.54 15.08 14.81
C VAL A 69 -3.72 13.87 15.71
N LEU A 70 -4.95 13.37 15.76
CA LEU A 70 -5.31 12.08 16.34
C LEU A 70 -5.80 11.15 15.23
N VAL A 71 -5.39 9.89 15.26
CA VAL A 71 -5.92 8.86 14.35
C VAL A 71 -6.25 7.59 15.13
N THR A 72 -7.37 6.97 14.76
CA THR A 72 -7.89 5.77 15.42
C THR A 72 -7.02 4.53 15.18
N THR A 73 -6.84 3.71 16.21
CA THR A 73 -6.22 2.38 16.09
C THR A 73 -7.23 1.28 15.76
N GLU A 74 -8.53 1.58 15.76
CA GLU A 74 -9.63 0.60 15.61
C GLU A 74 -9.95 0.24 14.15
N ARG A 75 -9.03 0.57 13.22
CA ARG A 75 -9.22 0.43 11.78
C ARG A 75 -7.98 -0.14 11.10
N PRO A 76 -8.13 -0.84 9.96
CA PRO A 76 -7.02 -1.30 9.14
C PRO A 76 -6.08 -0.18 8.69
N MET A 77 -4.86 -0.56 8.30
CA MET A 77 -3.82 0.40 7.94
C MET A 77 -4.20 1.35 6.80
N SER A 78 -4.91 0.86 5.77
CA SER A 78 -5.35 1.70 4.66
C SER A 78 -6.26 2.84 5.12
N ILE A 79 -7.13 2.58 6.11
CA ILE A 79 -8.00 3.59 6.71
C ILE A 79 -7.19 4.55 7.59
N GLN A 80 -6.30 4.04 8.43
CA GLN A 80 -5.41 4.89 9.24
C GLN A 80 -4.58 5.85 8.38
N ARG A 81 -4.04 5.36 7.28
CA ARG A 81 -3.26 6.16 6.32
C ARG A 81 -4.13 7.22 5.65
N PHE A 82 -5.34 6.85 5.24
CA PHE A 82 -6.28 7.81 4.64
C PHE A 82 -6.67 8.90 5.61
N THR A 83 -7.09 8.54 6.83
CA THR A 83 -7.41 9.52 7.87
C THR A 83 -6.19 10.40 8.16
N ALA A 84 -5.00 9.83 8.37
CA ALA A 84 -3.80 10.64 8.59
C ALA A 84 -3.50 11.61 7.44
N ALA A 85 -3.73 11.20 6.18
CA ALA A 85 -3.55 12.07 5.01
C ALA A 85 -4.63 13.16 4.92
N HIS A 86 -5.87 12.86 5.34
CA HIS A 86 -6.97 13.82 5.42
C HIS A 86 -6.65 14.93 6.44
N GLU A 87 -6.23 14.53 7.64
CA GLU A 87 -5.86 15.47 8.70
C GLU A 87 -4.60 16.28 8.36
N LEU A 88 -3.64 15.66 7.65
CA LEU A 88 -2.51 16.38 7.05
C LEU A 88 -2.98 17.42 6.03
N GLY A 89 -4.09 17.18 5.33
CA GLY A 89 -4.75 18.13 4.45
C GLY A 89 -5.26 19.35 5.20
N HIS A 90 -6.00 19.15 6.30
CA HIS A 90 -6.43 20.24 7.18
C HIS A 90 -5.26 21.09 7.67
N PHE A 91 -4.19 20.46 8.14
CA PHE A 91 -2.97 21.17 8.55
C PHE A 91 -2.33 21.96 7.40
N SER A 92 -2.11 21.30 6.26
CA SER A 92 -1.42 21.90 5.10
C SER A 92 -2.18 23.10 4.53
N MET A 93 -3.50 23.11 4.68
CA MET A 93 -4.38 24.15 4.18
C MET A 93 -4.83 25.15 5.25
N ARG A 94 -4.38 24.96 6.50
CA ARG A 94 -4.69 25.82 7.66
C ARG A 94 -6.20 25.97 7.92
N HIS A 95 -6.91 24.85 7.82
CA HIS A 95 -8.33 24.75 8.13
C HIS A 95 -8.59 24.94 9.63
N GLU A 96 -9.85 25.13 9.99
CA GLU A 96 -10.30 25.09 11.38
C GLU A 96 -10.23 23.66 11.95
N PRO A 97 -10.28 23.49 13.29
CA PRO A 97 -10.34 22.16 13.90
C PRO A 97 -11.50 21.33 13.34
N SER A 98 -11.22 20.05 13.05
CA SER A 98 -12.21 19.12 12.53
C SER A 98 -12.26 17.82 13.32
N LEU A 99 -13.43 17.18 13.30
CA LEU A 99 -13.71 15.89 13.93
C LEU A 99 -14.25 14.94 12.87
N ASP A 100 -13.47 13.89 12.63
CA ASP A 100 -13.66 12.96 11.53
C ASP A 100 -14.41 11.71 11.99
N ASP A 101 -15.72 11.62 11.74
CA ASP A 101 -16.51 10.42 12.01
C ASP A 101 -16.46 9.38 10.87
N GLU A 102 -17.19 8.28 11.01
CA GLU A 102 -17.21 7.22 9.98
C GLU A 102 -17.80 7.66 8.63
N SER A 103 -18.45 8.82 8.54
CA SER A 103 -18.99 9.35 7.28
C SER A 103 -17.90 9.60 6.25
N ILE A 104 -16.64 9.84 6.65
CA ILE A 104 -15.51 10.08 5.74
C ILE A 104 -15.28 8.91 4.80
N LEU A 105 -15.44 7.68 5.31
CA LEU A 105 -15.34 6.48 4.48
C LEU A 105 -16.44 6.45 3.40
N ARG A 106 -17.59 7.10 3.69
CA ARG A 106 -18.72 7.29 2.78
C ARG A 106 -18.68 8.60 2.00
N ARG A 107 -17.71 9.51 2.25
CA ARG A 107 -17.42 10.73 1.46
C ARG A 107 -16.36 10.51 0.38
N MET A 108 -15.65 9.38 0.44
CA MET A 108 -14.87 8.84 -0.69
C MET A 108 -15.65 8.65 -2.03
N PRO A 109 -16.99 8.51 -2.10
CA PRO A 109 -17.77 8.58 -3.32
C PRO A 109 -18.02 10.03 -3.74
N MET A 110 -18.21 10.21 -5.04
CA MET A 110 -18.54 11.45 -5.76
C MET A 110 -19.87 12.11 -5.35
N SER A 111 -20.26 12.04 -4.09
CA SER A 111 -21.51 12.54 -3.55
C SER A 111 -21.23 13.84 -2.79
N PRO A 112 -21.54 15.01 -3.37
CA PRO A 112 -21.53 16.25 -2.60
C PRO A 112 -22.58 16.11 -1.49
N GLU A 113 -22.14 16.10 -0.24
CA GLU A 113 -23.05 16.37 0.88
C GLU A 113 -23.59 17.80 0.71
N PRO A 114 -24.90 18.02 0.93
CA PRO A 114 -25.44 19.36 1.04
C PRO A 114 -24.89 20.01 2.31
N GLY A 115 -23.76 20.69 2.20
CA GLY A 115 -23.12 21.41 3.29
C GLY A 115 -22.04 22.37 2.78
N ASN A 116 -21.95 23.55 3.41
CA ASN A 116 -21.01 24.61 3.06
C ASN A 116 -19.56 24.33 3.47
N ASN A 117 -19.21 23.11 3.91
CA ASN A 117 -17.87 22.85 4.42
C ASN A 117 -16.91 22.42 3.30
N PHE A 118 -16.47 23.40 2.50
CA PHE A 118 -15.49 23.17 1.44
C PHE A 118 -14.13 22.68 1.98
N GLU A 119 -13.81 22.95 3.25
CA GLU A 119 -12.56 22.50 3.89
C GLU A 119 -12.45 20.96 3.91
N GLU A 120 -13.56 20.27 4.16
CA GLU A 120 -13.64 18.80 4.14
C GLU A 120 -13.41 18.24 2.74
N THR A 121 -14.02 18.88 1.74
CA THR A 121 -13.81 18.51 0.33
C THR A 121 -12.37 18.76 -0.09
N GLU A 122 -11.76 19.84 0.40
CA GLU A 122 -10.35 20.16 0.19
C GLU A 122 -9.44 19.11 0.84
N ALA A 123 -9.70 18.71 2.09
CA ALA A 123 -8.96 17.68 2.81
C ALA A 123 -9.09 16.29 2.18
N ASP A 124 -10.30 15.88 1.77
CA ASP A 124 -10.53 14.63 1.03
C ASP A 124 -9.79 14.63 -0.32
N ALA A 125 -9.87 15.74 -1.06
CA ALA A 125 -9.15 15.87 -2.32
C ALA A 125 -7.64 15.86 -2.14
N PHE A 126 -7.13 16.47 -1.06
CA PHE A 126 -5.73 16.42 -0.65
C PHE A 126 -5.31 14.98 -0.36
N ALA A 127 -6.01 14.26 0.51
CA ALA A 127 -5.67 12.90 0.91
C ALA A 127 -5.58 11.95 -0.30
N ILE A 128 -6.58 12.01 -1.20
CA ILE A 128 -6.59 11.22 -2.43
C ILE A 128 -5.40 11.57 -3.32
N ALA A 129 -5.18 12.87 -3.57
CA ALA A 129 -4.11 13.32 -4.45
C ALA A 129 -2.71 13.07 -3.87
N PHE A 130 -2.57 13.06 -2.55
CA PHE A 130 -1.32 12.83 -1.85
C PHE A 130 -0.98 11.33 -1.74
N MET A 131 -1.96 10.48 -1.42
CA MET A 131 -1.72 9.04 -1.28
C MET A 131 -1.65 8.31 -2.61
N MET A 132 -2.48 8.71 -3.58
CA MET A 132 -2.66 7.99 -4.83
C MET A 132 -2.44 8.90 -6.05
N PRO A 133 -1.34 9.67 -6.13
CA PRO A 133 -1.11 10.54 -7.26
C PRO A 133 -0.97 9.74 -8.56
N LYS A 134 -1.40 10.31 -9.69
CA LYS A 134 -1.36 9.63 -11.00
C LYS A 134 0.04 9.10 -11.36
N TRP A 135 1.10 9.83 -11.01
CA TRP A 135 2.47 9.41 -11.28
C TRP A 135 2.85 8.12 -10.52
N LEU A 136 2.32 7.90 -9.31
CA LEU A 136 2.59 6.69 -8.53
C LEU A 136 1.91 5.47 -9.15
N VAL A 137 0.64 5.62 -9.58
CA VAL A 137 -0.07 4.58 -10.32
C VAL A 137 0.73 4.18 -11.56
N LEU A 138 1.21 5.15 -12.33
CA LEU A 138 2.02 4.89 -13.53
C LEU A 138 3.39 4.27 -13.22
N ALA A 139 4.04 4.65 -12.12
CA ALA A 139 5.30 4.07 -11.69
C ALA A 139 5.14 2.56 -11.35
N HIS A 140 4.09 2.20 -10.62
CA HIS A 140 3.77 0.79 -10.38
C HIS A 140 3.37 0.07 -11.66
N SER A 141 2.59 0.68 -12.55
CA SER A 141 2.27 0.11 -13.86
C SER A 141 3.51 -0.22 -14.67
N ALA A 142 4.47 0.72 -14.76
CA ALA A 142 5.71 0.51 -15.49
C ALA A 142 6.52 -0.64 -14.90
N ARG A 143 6.72 -0.66 -13.56
CA ARG A 143 7.44 -1.72 -12.86
C ARG A 143 6.80 -3.09 -13.07
N GLN A 144 5.47 -3.17 -12.91
CA GLN A 144 4.73 -4.42 -13.00
C GLN A 144 4.40 -4.84 -14.45
N GLY A 145 4.72 -4.01 -15.45
CA GLY A 145 4.34 -4.25 -16.84
C GLY A 145 2.83 -4.15 -17.09
N TRP A 146 2.09 -3.43 -16.25
CA TRP A 146 0.65 -3.26 -16.41
C TRP A 146 0.30 -2.20 -17.43
N GLN A 147 -0.57 -2.55 -18.38
CA GLN A 147 -1.17 -1.63 -19.33
C GLN A 147 -2.53 -1.16 -18.83
N ILE A 148 -3.07 -0.10 -19.43
CA ILE A 148 -4.37 0.47 -19.06
C ILE A 148 -5.47 -0.60 -19.09
N ASP A 149 -5.47 -1.48 -20.09
CA ASP A 149 -6.47 -2.54 -20.22
C ASP A 149 -6.42 -3.56 -19.06
N HIS A 150 -5.26 -3.74 -18.42
CA HIS A 150 -5.13 -4.61 -17.25
C HIS A 150 -5.92 -4.09 -16.04
N PHE A 151 -6.23 -2.80 -15.97
CA PHE A 151 -7.06 -2.24 -14.89
C PHE A 151 -8.52 -2.66 -14.95
N ARG A 152 -8.95 -3.39 -15.99
CA ARG A 152 -10.25 -4.08 -16.00
C ARG A 152 -10.25 -5.35 -15.14
N ARG A 153 -9.08 -5.85 -14.72
CA ARG A 153 -8.93 -7.11 -14.00
C ARG A 153 -8.88 -6.86 -12.48
N PRO A 154 -9.81 -7.41 -11.68
CA PRO A 154 -9.86 -7.21 -10.23
C PRO A 154 -8.55 -7.55 -9.50
N ASN A 155 -7.88 -8.63 -9.90
CA ASN A 155 -6.62 -9.06 -9.29
C ASN A 155 -5.49 -8.03 -9.49
N VAL A 156 -5.45 -7.35 -10.63
CA VAL A 156 -4.46 -6.29 -10.91
C VAL A 156 -4.74 -5.07 -10.05
N VAL A 157 -6.00 -4.62 -10.00
CA VAL A 157 -6.38 -3.44 -9.21
C VAL A 157 -6.22 -3.70 -7.70
N TYR A 158 -6.46 -4.93 -7.24
CA TYR A 158 -6.16 -5.34 -5.88
C TYR A 158 -4.66 -5.26 -5.57
N GLN A 159 -3.80 -5.84 -6.41
CA GLN A 159 -2.35 -5.77 -6.22
C GLN A 159 -1.79 -4.35 -6.35
N LEU A 160 -2.41 -3.48 -7.15
CA LEU A 160 -2.11 -2.04 -7.19
C LEU A 160 -2.48 -1.37 -5.86
N SER A 161 -3.67 -1.66 -5.30
CA SER A 161 -4.16 -1.04 -4.07
C SER A 161 -3.21 -1.27 -2.87
N LEU A 162 -2.63 -2.47 -2.78
CA LEU A 162 -1.64 -2.80 -1.76
C LEU A 162 -0.36 -1.97 -1.93
N ARG A 163 0.16 -1.90 -3.16
CA ARG A 163 1.41 -1.20 -3.48
C ARG A 163 1.33 0.32 -3.28
N ILE A 164 0.16 0.93 -3.51
CA ILE A 164 -0.08 2.35 -3.20
C ILE A 164 -0.50 2.59 -1.73
N GLY A 165 -0.78 1.53 -0.98
CA GLY A 165 -1.18 1.60 0.43
C GLY A 165 -2.57 2.21 0.63
N ALA A 166 -3.52 1.89 -0.25
CA ALA A 166 -4.92 2.34 -0.19
C ALA A 166 -5.90 1.15 -0.23
N SER A 167 -7.18 1.39 0.02
CA SER A 167 -8.19 0.34 -0.11
C SER A 167 -8.47 0.00 -1.59
N TYR A 168 -8.93 -1.22 -1.84
CA TYR A 168 -9.35 -1.66 -3.18
C TYR A 168 -10.40 -0.71 -3.78
N GLU A 169 -11.41 -0.33 -3.00
CA GLU A 169 -12.46 0.57 -3.44
C GLU A 169 -11.93 1.97 -3.77
N ALA A 170 -11.10 2.55 -2.90
CA ALA A 170 -10.49 3.87 -3.13
C ALA A 170 -9.64 3.88 -4.41
N THR A 171 -8.94 2.78 -4.67
CA THR A 171 -8.14 2.59 -5.88
C THR A 171 -9.02 2.57 -7.12
N CYS A 172 -10.10 1.78 -7.14
CA CYS A 172 -11.05 1.72 -8.26
C CYS A 172 -11.61 3.11 -8.60
N ARG A 173 -12.02 3.88 -7.59
CA ARG A 173 -12.54 5.24 -7.77
C ARG A 173 -11.48 6.21 -8.30
N THR A 174 -10.25 6.09 -7.80
CA THR A 174 -9.12 6.91 -8.25
C THR A 174 -8.75 6.64 -9.70
N LEU A 175 -8.83 5.39 -10.16
CA LEU A 175 -8.60 5.05 -11.57
C LEU A 175 -9.61 5.73 -12.50
N VAL A 176 -10.88 5.84 -12.09
CA VAL A 176 -11.89 6.64 -12.84
C VAL A 176 -11.50 8.11 -12.84
N ARG A 177 -11.11 8.67 -11.69
CA ARG A 177 -10.71 10.09 -11.56
C ARG A 177 -9.59 10.48 -12.52
N TYR A 178 -8.68 9.55 -12.81
CA TYR A 178 -7.57 9.75 -13.73
C TYR A 178 -7.86 9.36 -15.18
N ASN A 179 -9.09 8.98 -15.49
CA ASN A 179 -9.54 8.47 -16.79
C ASN A 179 -8.74 7.24 -17.24
N LEU A 180 -8.33 6.40 -16.30
CA LEU A 180 -7.65 5.12 -16.59
C LEU A 180 -8.64 3.98 -16.79
N ILE A 181 -9.85 4.09 -16.22
CA ILE A 181 -10.98 3.19 -16.47
C ILE A 181 -12.28 4.00 -16.57
N SER A 182 -13.32 3.40 -17.15
CA SER A 182 -14.66 4.00 -17.18
C SER A 182 -15.42 3.75 -15.87
N PRO A 183 -16.47 4.55 -15.57
CA PRO A 183 -17.37 4.29 -14.45
C PRO A 183 -18.06 2.91 -14.49
N SER A 184 -18.31 2.38 -15.69
CA SER A 184 -18.86 1.02 -15.86
C SER A 184 -17.86 -0.05 -15.41
N VAL A 185 -16.59 0.05 -15.82
CA VAL A 185 -15.53 -0.86 -15.39
C VAL A 185 -15.36 -0.79 -13.87
N MET A 186 -15.39 0.40 -13.27
CA MET A 186 -15.36 0.56 -11.81
C MET A 186 -16.51 -0.19 -11.13
N THR A 187 -17.74 -0.05 -11.65
CA THR A 187 -18.91 -0.76 -11.12
C THR A 187 -18.71 -2.28 -11.17
N ASP A 188 -18.14 -2.80 -12.26
CA ASP A 188 -17.85 -4.22 -12.39
C ASP A 188 -16.74 -4.69 -11.43
N LEU A 189 -15.65 -3.93 -11.30
CA LEU A 189 -14.56 -4.23 -10.35
C LEU A 189 -15.06 -4.31 -8.90
N LEU A 190 -15.96 -3.41 -8.50
CA LEU A 190 -16.50 -3.34 -7.14
C LEU A 190 -17.48 -4.48 -6.81
N ARG A 191 -17.95 -5.25 -7.82
CA ARG A 191 -18.70 -6.49 -7.58
C ARG A 191 -17.80 -7.61 -7.03
N THR A 192 -16.50 -7.56 -7.33
CA THR A 192 -15.54 -8.53 -6.80
C THR A 192 -15.12 -8.16 -5.39
N GLN A 193 -15.41 -9.05 -4.44
CA GLN A 193 -15.02 -8.85 -3.04
C GLN A 193 -13.53 -9.15 -2.86
N PRO A 194 -12.73 -8.31 -2.16
CA PRO A 194 -11.31 -8.57 -1.94
C PRO A 194 -11.01 -9.96 -1.35
N ARG A 195 -11.94 -10.50 -0.55
CA ARG A 195 -11.82 -11.87 -0.01
C ARG A 195 -11.70 -12.92 -1.11
N SER A 196 -12.45 -12.83 -2.21
CA SER A 196 -12.35 -13.83 -3.28
C SER A 196 -10.96 -13.79 -3.93
N LEU A 197 -10.43 -12.58 -4.15
CA LEU A 197 -9.07 -12.40 -4.70
C LEU A 197 -8.00 -13.00 -3.79
N LYS A 198 -8.15 -12.83 -2.47
CA LYS A 198 -7.26 -13.46 -1.49
C LYS A 198 -7.35 -14.99 -1.53
N VAL A 199 -8.56 -15.55 -1.64
CA VAL A 199 -8.78 -17.00 -1.78
C VAL A 199 -8.12 -17.53 -3.05
N ASP A 200 -8.33 -16.85 -4.18
CA ASP A 200 -7.75 -17.23 -5.48
C ASP A 200 -6.22 -17.23 -5.44
N LEU A 201 -5.62 -16.22 -4.78
CA LEU A 201 -4.16 -16.15 -4.61
C LEU A 201 -3.62 -17.27 -3.72
N LEU A 202 -4.34 -17.67 -2.68
CA LEU A 202 -3.89 -18.69 -1.72
C LEU A 202 -4.19 -20.13 -2.18
N LYS A 203 -4.93 -20.31 -3.28
CA LYS A 203 -5.33 -21.62 -3.83
C LYS A 203 -5.99 -22.51 -2.77
N ASP A 204 -5.33 -23.58 -2.32
CA ASP A 204 -5.85 -24.51 -1.31
C ASP A 204 -5.46 -24.13 0.12
N TYR A 205 -4.52 -23.19 0.30
CA TYR A 205 -4.17 -22.71 1.63
C TYR A 205 -5.31 -21.88 2.23
N ARG A 206 -5.61 -22.14 3.50
CA ARG A 206 -6.68 -21.48 4.24
C ARG A 206 -6.08 -20.88 5.53
N PRO A 207 -5.91 -19.56 5.61
CA PRO A 207 -5.51 -18.91 6.85
C PRO A 207 -6.66 -18.89 7.85
N ASP A 208 -6.35 -18.67 9.13
CA ASP A 208 -7.34 -18.56 10.21
C ASP A 208 -8.41 -17.50 9.91
N ASN A 209 -8.02 -16.42 9.24
CA ASN A 209 -8.92 -15.38 8.76
C ASN A 209 -8.31 -14.63 7.55
N TYR A 210 -9.14 -13.86 6.84
CA TYR A 210 -8.75 -13.08 5.65
C TYR A 210 -8.63 -11.57 5.93
N ARG A 211 -8.37 -11.17 7.19
CA ARG A 211 -8.24 -9.76 7.56
C ARG A 211 -6.94 -9.14 7.05
N GLY A 212 -5.85 -9.90 7.07
CA GLY A 212 -4.58 -9.51 6.46
C GLY A 212 -4.63 -9.53 4.93
N ASP A 213 -3.76 -8.77 4.30
CA ASP A 213 -3.67 -8.70 2.84
C ASP A 213 -2.83 -9.85 2.27
N VAL A 214 -3.05 -10.16 0.99
CA VAL A 214 -2.31 -11.21 0.28
C VAL A 214 -1.57 -10.56 -0.88
N TRP A 215 -0.25 -10.49 -0.73
CA TRP A 215 0.66 -9.90 -1.71
C TRP A 215 1.07 -10.96 -2.72
N LEU A 216 0.93 -10.66 -4.01
CA LEU A 216 1.56 -11.43 -5.07
C LEU A 216 2.88 -10.76 -5.42
N LEU A 217 3.99 -11.42 -5.12
CA LEU A 217 5.33 -10.94 -5.37
C LEU A 217 5.97 -11.69 -6.52
N THR A 218 6.62 -10.95 -7.41
CA THR A 218 7.39 -11.49 -8.53
C THR A 218 8.78 -10.84 -8.52
N GLU A 219 9.63 -11.21 -9.45
CA GLU A 219 10.94 -10.59 -9.69
C GLU A 219 10.82 -9.08 -9.93
N ARG A 220 9.66 -8.61 -10.41
CA ARG A 220 9.38 -7.18 -10.65
C ARG A 220 9.32 -6.34 -9.37
N ASP A 221 9.15 -6.99 -8.22
CA ASP A 221 9.16 -6.34 -6.91
C ASP A 221 10.59 -6.18 -6.35
N ALA A 222 11.62 -6.64 -7.05
CA ALA A 222 13.01 -6.45 -6.67
C ALA A 222 13.38 -4.95 -6.53
N GLY A 223 14.13 -4.65 -5.48
CA GLY A 223 14.54 -3.31 -5.09
C GLY A 223 13.40 -2.40 -4.61
N SER A 224 12.19 -2.94 -4.43
CA SER A 224 11.06 -2.17 -3.90
C SER A 224 10.95 -2.27 -2.38
N ARG A 225 10.16 -1.37 -1.80
CA ARG A 225 9.75 -1.41 -0.40
C ARG A 225 8.28 -1.83 -0.27
N ILE A 226 8.00 -2.74 0.64
CA ILE A 226 6.64 -3.13 1.02
C ILE A 226 6.31 -2.60 2.42
N ASP A 227 5.28 -1.76 2.52
CA ASP A 227 4.71 -1.37 3.80
C ASP A 227 3.41 -2.16 4.03
N GLY A 228 3.51 -3.19 4.87
CA GLY A 228 2.44 -4.16 5.10
C GLY A 228 2.15 -4.35 6.59
N SER A 229 1.37 -5.39 6.88
CA SER A 229 0.96 -5.75 8.22
C SER A 229 1.48 -7.13 8.60
N ARG A 230 1.67 -7.37 9.90
CA ARG A 230 2.05 -8.68 10.44
C ARG A 230 1.05 -9.81 10.15
N ASN A 231 -0.17 -9.46 9.75
CA ASN A 231 -1.21 -10.43 9.43
C ASN A 231 -1.24 -10.78 7.93
N ASP A 232 -0.38 -10.15 7.12
CA ASP A 232 -0.38 -10.32 5.68
C ASP A 232 0.31 -11.62 5.27
N LEU A 233 -0.05 -12.12 4.09
CA LEU A 233 0.58 -13.28 3.47
C LEU A 233 1.25 -12.86 2.16
N PHE A 234 2.35 -13.53 1.85
CA PHE A 234 3.17 -13.24 0.68
C PHE A 234 3.22 -14.48 -0.19
N VAL A 235 2.67 -14.36 -1.39
CA VAL A 235 2.76 -15.39 -2.42
C VAL A 235 3.85 -14.97 -3.39
N LEU A 236 5.00 -15.60 -3.29
CA LEU A 236 6.11 -15.44 -4.23
C LEU A 236 5.81 -16.34 -5.43
N GLN A 237 5.68 -15.76 -6.61
CA GLN A 237 5.51 -16.45 -7.88
C GLN A 237 6.73 -16.15 -8.74
N LEU A 238 7.70 -17.06 -8.72
CA LEU A 238 9.03 -16.84 -9.30
C LEU A 238 9.30 -17.87 -10.39
N GLU A 239 9.92 -17.43 -11.48
CA GLU A 239 10.50 -18.32 -12.47
C GLU A 239 11.68 -19.08 -11.83
N GLU A 240 11.72 -20.40 -12.02
CA GLU A 240 12.76 -21.29 -11.51
C GLU A 240 13.32 -22.13 -12.67
N HIS A 241 14.63 -22.06 -12.87
CA HIS A 241 15.40 -22.76 -13.89
C HIS A 241 15.79 -24.16 -13.41
N SER A 242 14.80 -24.92 -12.94
CA SER A 242 15.00 -26.24 -12.34
C SER A 242 15.68 -27.23 -13.29
N GLY A 243 15.44 -27.13 -14.60
CA GLY A 243 16.11 -27.96 -15.61
C GLY A 243 17.63 -27.78 -15.64
N GLY A 244 18.13 -26.62 -15.26
CA GLY A 244 19.56 -26.32 -15.10
C GLY A 244 20.09 -26.56 -13.69
N GLY A 245 19.28 -27.10 -12.78
CA GLY A 245 19.62 -27.33 -11.38
C GLY A 245 19.60 -26.09 -10.48
N TYR A 246 19.07 -24.97 -10.97
CA TYR A 246 18.92 -23.76 -10.17
C TYR A 246 17.61 -23.82 -9.39
N LEU A 247 17.70 -23.52 -8.10
CA LEU A 247 16.59 -23.55 -7.16
C LEU A 247 16.62 -22.28 -6.30
N TRP A 248 15.44 -21.75 -6.00
CA TRP A 248 15.31 -20.66 -5.02
C TRP A 248 15.62 -21.16 -3.61
N ASP A 249 16.49 -20.44 -2.92
CA ASP A 249 16.92 -20.70 -1.54
C ASP A 249 15.88 -20.19 -0.54
N LEU A 250 15.03 -21.09 -0.04
CA LEU A 250 14.00 -20.76 0.94
C LEU A 250 14.55 -20.61 2.36
N ASP A 251 15.76 -21.09 2.64
CA ASP A 251 16.39 -20.87 3.94
C ASP A 251 16.70 -19.38 4.14
N GLN A 252 17.01 -18.66 3.05
CA GLN A 252 17.14 -17.19 3.08
C GLN A 252 15.81 -16.50 3.36
N LEU A 253 14.70 -16.99 2.79
CA LEU A 253 13.36 -16.45 3.09
C LEU A 253 13.01 -16.65 4.58
N ILE A 254 13.34 -17.82 5.14
CA ILE A 254 13.16 -18.10 6.57
C ILE A 254 14.06 -17.22 7.43
N ALA A 255 15.33 -17.06 7.06
CA ALA A 255 16.27 -16.18 7.75
C ALA A 255 15.84 -14.70 7.70
N SER A 256 15.12 -14.29 6.65
CA SER A 256 14.48 -12.97 6.53
C SER A 256 13.26 -12.78 7.44
N GLY A 257 12.82 -13.79 8.19
CA GLY A 257 11.70 -13.71 9.14
C GLY A 257 10.35 -14.16 8.58
N PHE A 258 10.35 -15.09 7.63
CA PHE A 258 9.12 -15.62 7.05
C PHE A 258 9.02 -17.14 7.24
N ALA A 259 7.89 -17.60 7.75
CA ALA A 259 7.54 -19.01 7.74
C ALA A 259 6.96 -19.40 6.36
N VAL A 260 7.53 -20.43 5.73
CA VAL A 260 6.96 -21.02 4.52
C VAL A 260 5.77 -21.89 4.92
N VAL A 261 4.58 -21.51 4.48
CA VAL A 261 3.34 -22.26 4.77
C VAL A 261 2.90 -23.14 3.59
N ARG A 262 3.44 -22.88 2.40
CA ARG A 262 3.20 -23.69 1.19
C ARG A 262 4.31 -23.47 0.16
N ASP A 263 4.69 -24.52 -0.55
CA ASP A 263 5.67 -24.51 -1.65
C ASP A 263 5.19 -25.46 -2.76
N GLU A 264 5.02 -24.94 -3.96
CA GLU A 264 4.56 -25.66 -5.14
C GLU A 264 5.39 -25.28 -6.38
N ARG A 265 5.42 -26.17 -7.37
CA ARG A 265 5.96 -25.88 -8.70
C ARG A 265 4.89 -26.11 -9.75
N GLU A 266 4.71 -25.14 -10.61
CA GLU A 266 3.74 -25.13 -11.71
C GLU A 266 4.50 -25.13 -13.04
N ALA A 267 4.17 -26.06 -13.95
CA ALA A 267 4.77 -26.06 -15.29
C ALA A 267 4.24 -24.85 -16.09
N ILE A 268 5.14 -24.14 -16.80
CA ILE A 268 4.77 -23.01 -17.66
C ILE A 268 4.09 -23.51 -18.95
N ASP A 269 4.53 -24.65 -19.49
CA ASP A 269 3.91 -25.36 -20.61
C ASP A 269 4.02 -26.89 -20.38
N GLY A 270 2.93 -27.62 -20.64
CA GLY A 270 2.85 -29.07 -20.40
C GLY A 270 3.66 -29.95 -21.37
N ASP A 271 4.23 -29.36 -22.42
CA ASP A 271 4.77 -30.11 -23.57
C ASP A 271 6.31 -30.10 -23.69
N GLY A 272 7.03 -29.36 -22.82
CA GLY A 272 8.49 -29.24 -22.87
C GLY A 272 9.20 -29.86 -21.66
N ILE A 273 9.92 -30.97 -21.85
CA ILE A 273 10.80 -31.52 -20.81
C ILE A 273 11.98 -30.55 -20.59
N GLY A 274 12.12 -30.01 -19.37
CA GLY A 274 13.26 -29.21 -18.95
C GLY A 274 13.12 -27.68 -19.12
N GLY A 275 11.93 -27.17 -19.44
CA GLY A 275 11.65 -25.73 -19.47
C GLY A 275 11.60 -25.08 -18.07
N PRO A 276 11.61 -23.73 -17.99
CA PRO A 276 11.41 -23.02 -16.74
C PRO A 276 10.06 -23.39 -16.12
N VAL A 277 10.03 -23.52 -14.80
CA VAL A 277 8.81 -23.74 -14.02
C VAL A 277 8.54 -22.50 -13.17
N VAL A 278 7.28 -22.28 -12.79
CA VAL A 278 6.95 -21.26 -11.81
C VAL A 278 6.95 -21.90 -10.44
N ARG A 279 7.86 -21.50 -9.56
CA ARG A 279 7.81 -21.84 -8.15
C ARG A 279 6.89 -20.86 -7.43
N ARG A 280 5.90 -21.40 -6.74
CA ARG A 280 4.92 -20.66 -5.98
C ARG A 280 5.08 -20.96 -4.49
N VAL A 281 5.51 -19.96 -3.73
CA VAL A 281 5.75 -20.08 -2.29
C VAL A 281 4.82 -19.13 -1.55
N THR A 282 3.99 -19.66 -0.65
CA THR A 282 3.22 -18.85 0.28
C THR A 282 3.97 -18.76 1.60
N ALA A 283 4.21 -17.54 2.06
CA ALA A 283 4.97 -17.21 3.24
C ALA A 283 4.18 -16.27 4.16
N ALA A 284 4.35 -16.45 5.47
CA ALA A 284 3.76 -15.62 6.51
C ALA A 284 4.89 -15.02 7.35
N PRO A 285 4.81 -13.74 7.76
CA PRO A 285 5.79 -13.16 8.65
C PRO A 285 5.73 -13.82 10.04
N ASP A 286 6.89 -14.04 10.66
CA ASP A 286 7.00 -14.64 11.99
C ASP A 286 6.56 -13.68 13.12
N ALA A 287 6.86 -12.40 12.96
CA ALA A 287 6.58 -11.33 13.90
C ALA A 287 6.45 -9.98 13.19
N PRO A 288 5.76 -8.98 13.79
CA PRO A 288 5.81 -7.61 13.32
C PRO A 288 7.24 -7.08 13.36
N ARG A 289 7.82 -6.82 12.19
CA ARG A 289 9.21 -6.35 12.08
C ARG A 289 9.46 -5.55 10.81
N ARG A 290 10.61 -4.88 10.81
CA ARG A 290 11.24 -4.30 9.62
C ARG A 290 12.39 -5.20 9.20
N GLY A 291 12.69 -5.22 7.91
CA GLY A 291 13.81 -6.00 7.42
C GLY A 291 13.94 -5.97 5.92
N ARG A 292 14.79 -6.88 5.44
CA ARG A 292 15.04 -7.13 4.03
C ARG A 292 14.74 -8.60 3.75
N MET A 293 13.87 -8.84 2.78
CA MET A 293 13.66 -10.16 2.21
C MET A 293 14.72 -10.36 1.13
N SER A 294 15.41 -11.50 1.18
CA SER A 294 16.39 -11.87 0.15
C SER A 294 16.23 -13.35 -0.17
N LEU A 295 16.23 -13.67 -1.47
CA LEU A 295 16.27 -15.02 -1.98
C LEU A 295 17.23 -15.01 -3.18
N ASP A 296 18.03 -16.06 -3.30
CA ASP A 296 18.90 -16.31 -4.42
C ASP A 296 18.46 -17.57 -5.14
N GLU A 297 18.48 -17.54 -6.46
CA GLU A 297 18.35 -18.72 -7.29
C GLU A 297 19.76 -19.28 -7.56
N ARG A 298 20.09 -20.45 -6.98
CA ARG A 298 21.45 -21.02 -7.05
C ARG A 298 21.41 -22.53 -7.27
N ARG A 299 22.56 -23.11 -7.61
CA ARG A 299 22.78 -24.56 -7.56
C ARG A 299 23.28 -24.94 -6.18
N PRO A 300 22.48 -25.63 -5.34
CA PRO A 300 22.86 -25.88 -3.93
C PRO A 300 24.18 -26.66 -3.77
N TRP A 301 24.56 -27.47 -4.76
CA TRP A 301 25.77 -28.30 -4.75
C TRP A 301 26.99 -27.63 -5.39
N GLN A 302 26.86 -26.43 -5.97
CA GLN A 302 27.95 -25.75 -6.66
C GLN A 302 28.24 -24.39 -6.00
N PRO A 303 29.47 -24.14 -5.53
CA PRO A 303 29.85 -22.83 -4.98
C PRO A 303 30.07 -21.84 -6.14
N ALA A 304 28.98 -21.36 -6.71
CA ALA A 304 28.94 -20.37 -7.78
C ALA A 304 28.04 -19.19 -7.36
N PRO A 305 28.20 -18.00 -7.98
CA PRO A 305 27.26 -16.90 -7.80
C PRO A 305 25.83 -17.34 -8.14
N ALA A 306 24.85 -16.68 -7.49
CA ALA A 306 23.45 -16.86 -7.83
C ALA A 306 23.19 -16.50 -9.30
N LEU A 307 22.27 -17.22 -9.93
CA LEU A 307 21.79 -16.91 -11.28
C LEU A 307 21.00 -15.60 -11.28
N THR A 308 20.12 -15.45 -10.30
CA THR A 308 19.33 -14.25 -10.04
C THR A 308 19.00 -14.15 -8.55
N SER A 309 18.58 -12.97 -8.12
CA SER A 309 18.22 -12.69 -6.73
C SER A 309 16.96 -11.82 -6.67
N LEU A 310 16.07 -12.13 -5.74
CA LEU A 310 14.97 -11.26 -5.35
C LEU A 310 15.34 -10.63 -4.01
N THR A 311 15.47 -9.31 -3.99
CA THR A 311 15.70 -8.55 -2.75
C THR A 311 14.72 -7.40 -2.66
N LEU A 312 14.05 -7.25 -1.52
CA LEU A 312 13.15 -6.12 -1.25
C LEU A 312 13.18 -5.77 0.24
N ASP A 313 12.94 -4.50 0.55
CA ASP A 313 12.82 -4.03 1.92
C ASP A 313 11.35 -4.08 2.36
N PHE A 314 11.11 -4.27 3.66
CA PHE A 314 9.75 -4.33 4.18
C PHE A 314 9.59 -3.72 5.58
N ASP A 315 8.37 -3.28 5.86
CA ASP A 315 7.91 -2.84 7.18
C ASP A 315 6.54 -3.43 7.46
N LEU A 316 6.51 -4.50 8.26
CA LEU A 316 5.30 -5.25 8.63
C LEU A 316 4.82 -4.91 10.04
N THR A 317 5.25 -3.77 10.59
CA THR A 317 4.92 -3.36 11.95
C THR A 317 3.49 -2.84 12.11
N GLY A 318 2.76 -2.69 11.00
CA GLY A 318 1.40 -2.19 11.03
C GLY A 318 0.29 -3.23 11.28
N PRO A 319 -0.99 -2.81 11.36
CA PRO A 319 -1.46 -1.41 11.45
C PRO A 319 -0.85 -0.67 12.65
N GLU A 320 -0.91 0.66 12.66
CA GLU A 320 -0.41 1.43 13.79
C GLU A 320 -1.15 1.05 15.07
N GLN A 321 -0.38 0.96 16.14
CA GLN A 321 -0.85 0.70 17.50
C GLN A 321 -0.86 2.02 18.29
N THR A 322 -1.45 1.98 19.49
CA THR A 322 -1.52 3.14 20.38
C THR A 322 -0.14 3.73 20.64
N GLY A 323 -0.04 5.06 20.61
CA GLY A 323 1.18 5.82 20.82
C GLY A 323 1.71 6.45 19.54
N LEU A 324 3.01 6.38 19.35
CA LEU A 324 3.71 7.01 18.23
C LEU A 324 3.55 6.20 16.94
N SER A 325 3.52 6.89 15.80
CA SER A 325 3.50 6.26 14.49
C SER A 325 4.80 5.48 14.23
N ARG A 326 4.79 4.53 13.29
CA ARG A 326 6.03 3.84 12.91
C ARG A 326 7.10 4.83 12.46
N ALA A 327 6.74 5.88 11.72
CA ALA A 327 7.70 6.88 11.25
C ALA A 327 8.39 7.59 12.41
N GLU A 328 7.63 8.04 13.41
CA GLU A 328 8.16 8.68 14.61
C GLU A 328 9.07 7.73 15.39
N ARG A 329 8.66 6.46 15.57
CA ARG A 329 9.49 5.44 16.22
C ARG A 329 10.82 5.23 15.49
N ARG A 330 10.85 5.26 14.16
CA ARG A 330 12.09 5.12 13.38
C ARG A 330 13.05 6.26 13.66
N HIS A 331 12.57 7.50 13.62
CA HIS A 331 13.41 8.66 13.87
C HIS A 331 13.98 8.69 15.30
N LEU A 332 13.18 8.29 16.30
CA LEU A 332 13.67 8.19 17.68
C LEU A 332 14.75 7.12 17.86
N LEU A 333 14.64 5.99 17.16
CA LEU A 333 15.62 4.90 17.20
C LEU A 333 16.89 5.21 16.40
N GLU A 334 16.79 5.99 15.32
CA GLU A 334 17.93 6.44 14.52
C GLU A 334 18.71 7.59 15.20
N ALA A 335 18.07 8.32 16.12
CA ALA A 335 18.67 9.38 16.91
C ALA A 335 19.32 8.91 18.23
N ALA A 336 19.15 7.64 18.59
CA ALA A 336 19.67 7.03 19.83
C ALA A 336 20.94 6.21 19.57
#